data_AF-A0A8T1GFV8-F1
#
_entry.id   AF-A0A8T1GFV8-F1
#
_cell.length_a   1.000
_cell.length_b   1.000
_cell.length_c   1.000
_cell.angle_alpha   90.00
_cell.angle_beta   90.00
_cell.angle_gamma   90.00
#
_symmetry.space_group_name_H-M   'P 1'
#
loop_
_entity.id
_entity.type
_entity.pdbx_description
1 polymer ?
#
loop_
_entity_poly.entity_id
_entity_poly.type
_entity_poly.pdbx_seq_one_letter_code
_entity_poly.pdbx_strand_id
1 'polypeptide(L)'
;MQHLKDAKGDKPLSEELADVLRQIEPEDECFALQLEGHYKEEDIQSRGADALSKMDKTRYRALLEANSLVPEDKALVFYIAQLSRAVQQAHKDPKWKAKYAFWQDYDRKDSVSWYSVDGKKYGDAVRTMYVNTNDSPSETAKTE
;
A
#
# COMPACT_ATOMS: atom_id res chain seq x y z
N MET A 1 8.56 -0.35 17.32
CA MET A 1 8.51 -1.67 17.98
C MET A 1 8.23 -1.60 19.48
N GLN A 2 8.11 -0.42 20.11
CA GLN A 2 7.83 -0.33 21.55
C GLN A 2 6.34 -0.57 21.87
N HIS A 3 5.41 -0.09 21.03
CA HIS A 3 3.96 -0.24 21.20
C HIS A 3 3.42 -1.67 21.05
N LEU A 4 4.21 -2.59 20.49
CA LEU A 4 3.82 -4.00 20.31
C LEU A 4 4.18 -4.89 21.52
N LYS A 5 5.00 -4.39 22.45
CA LYS A 5 5.43 -5.17 23.62
C LYS A 5 4.40 -5.15 24.76
N ASP A 6 3.50 -4.18 24.75
CA ASP A 6 2.39 -4.05 25.71
C ASP A 6 1.14 -4.83 25.27
N ALA A 7 1.12 -5.39 24.06
CA ALA A 7 0.04 -6.23 23.51
C ALA A 7 0.06 -7.68 24.05
N LYS A 8 0.49 -7.87 25.30
CA LYS A 8 -0.01 -8.97 26.13
C LYS A 8 -1.13 -8.40 27.00
N GLY A 9 -2.12 -7.77 26.39
CA GLY A 9 -3.31 -7.35 27.10
C GLY A 9 -4.11 -8.59 27.49
N ASP A 10 -4.73 -8.55 28.66
CA ASP A 10 -5.73 -9.55 29.09
C ASP A 10 -6.99 -9.56 28.17
N LYS A 11 -7.03 -8.69 27.15
CA LYS A 11 -8.16 -8.48 26.26
C LYS A 11 -7.95 -9.17 24.90
N PRO A 12 -9.03 -9.61 24.24
CA PRO A 12 -8.98 -10.04 22.84
C PRO A 12 -8.40 -8.95 21.92
N LEU A 13 -7.65 -9.37 20.89
CA LEU A 13 -7.04 -8.47 19.89
C LEU A 13 -8.08 -7.53 19.22
N SER A 14 -9.29 -8.00 19.00
CA SER A 14 -10.38 -7.20 18.43
C SER A 14 -10.81 -6.05 19.34
N GLU A 15 -10.74 -6.21 20.67
CA GLU A 15 -11.02 -5.13 21.62
C GLU A 15 -9.90 -4.09 21.63
N GLU A 16 -8.63 -4.54 21.61
CA GLU A 16 -7.48 -3.64 21.51
C GLU A 16 -7.53 -2.82 20.22
N LEU A 17 -7.86 -3.46 19.10
CA LEU A 17 -8.04 -2.79 17.82
C LEU A 17 -9.24 -1.82 17.87
N ALA A 18 -10.36 -2.21 18.47
CA ALA A 18 -11.52 -1.32 18.60
C ALA A 18 -11.20 -0.06 19.40
N ASP A 19 -10.40 -0.17 20.46
CA ASP A 19 -9.93 0.98 21.24
C ASP A 19 -9.07 1.93 20.39
N VAL A 20 -8.26 1.39 19.46
CA VAL A 20 -7.51 2.20 18.49
C VAL A 20 -8.43 2.82 17.44
N LEU A 21 -9.37 2.06 16.87
CA LEU A 21 -10.29 2.54 15.84
C LEU A 21 -11.16 3.70 16.35
N ARG A 22 -11.58 3.69 17.62
CA ARG A 22 -12.38 4.77 18.23
C ARG A 22 -11.66 6.12 18.32
N GLN A 23 -10.32 6.09 18.27
CA GLN A 23 -9.47 7.28 18.39
C GLN A 23 -9.21 7.96 17.03
N ILE A 24 -9.58 7.32 15.92
CA ILE A 24 -9.45 7.93 14.58
C ILE A 24 -10.47 9.07 14.48
N GLU A 25 -9.99 10.30 14.35
CA GLU A 25 -10.84 11.46 14.09
C GLU A 25 -11.23 11.53 12.60
N PRO A 26 -12.35 12.19 12.23
CA PRO A 26 -12.75 12.35 10.82
C PRO A 26 -11.69 13.06 9.96
N GLU A 27 -10.88 13.91 10.59
CA GLU A 27 -9.76 14.61 9.97
C GLU A 27 -8.49 13.75 9.89
N ASP A 28 -8.43 12.64 10.65
CA ASP A 28 -7.30 11.73 10.71
C ASP A 28 -7.29 10.70 9.57
N GLU A 29 -6.06 10.32 9.23
CA GLU A 29 -5.65 9.63 8.01
C GLU A 29 -6.23 8.21 7.87
N CYS A 30 -6.60 7.86 6.64
CA CYS A 30 -6.81 6.48 6.25
C CYS A 30 -5.59 5.61 6.59
N PHE A 31 -5.81 4.38 7.04
CA PHE A 31 -4.72 3.41 7.20
C PHE A 31 -4.70 2.38 6.06
N ALA A 32 -3.54 1.76 5.86
CA ALA A 32 -3.38 0.66 4.92
C ALA A 32 -2.83 -0.57 5.64
N LEU A 33 -3.47 -1.72 5.43
CA LEU A 33 -2.92 -3.02 5.79
C LEU A 33 -2.20 -3.61 4.57
N GLN A 34 -0.87 -3.69 4.64
CA GLN A 34 -0.10 -4.39 3.60
C GLN A 34 -0.38 -5.90 3.70
N LEU A 35 -0.92 -6.46 2.62
CA LEU A 35 -1.14 -7.90 2.52
C LEU A 35 0.17 -8.62 2.21
N GLU A 36 0.36 -9.80 2.78
CA GLU A 36 1.59 -10.58 2.58
C GLU A 36 1.52 -11.52 1.38
N GLY A 37 0.31 -11.95 1.01
CA GLY A 37 0.10 -12.79 -0.15
C GLY A 37 0.39 -12.08 -1.47
N HIS A 38 0.78 -12.88 -2.47
CA HIS A 38 0.78 -12.45 -3.87
C HIS A 38 -0.61 -12.71 -4.45
N TYR A 39 -1.36 -11.64 -4.73
CA TYR A 39 -2.71 -11.73 -5.26
C TYR A 39 -2.75 -11.37 -6.73
N LYS A 40 -3.49 -12.15 -7.49
CA LYS A 40 -3.83 -11.80 -8.86
C LYS A 40 -5.11 -10.98 -8.89
N GLU A 41 -5.18 -10.04 -9.82
CA GLU A 41 -6.38 -9.22 -10.05
C GLU A 41 -7.62 -10.08 -10.31
N GLU A 42 -7.49 -11.13 -11.12
CA GLU A 42 -8.58 -12.07 -11.45
C GLU A 42 -9.17 -12.77 -10.21
N ASP A 43 -8.34 -13.08 -9.21
CA ASP A 43 -8.76 -13.73 -7.98
C ASP A 43 -9.53 -12.74 -7.08
N ILE A 44 -9.04 -11.50 -6.96
CA ILE A 44 -9.70 -10.45 -6.20
C ILE A 44 -11.02 -10.07 -6.85
N GLN A 45 -11.09 -9.93 -8.18
CA GLN A 45 -12.33 -9.58 -8.85
C GLN A 45 -13.42 -10.65 -8.72
N SER A 46 -13.04 -11.92 -8.68
CA SER A 46 -13.98 -13.04 -8.60
C SER A 46 -14.42 -13.39 -7.18
N ARG A 47 -13.54 -13.20 -6.18
CA ARG A 47 -13.76 -13.66 -4.80
C ARG A 47 -13.59 -12.59 -3.73
N GLY A 48 -13.14 -11.39 -4.09
CA GLY A 48 -12.87 -10.31 -3.13
C GLY A 48 -11.95 -10.74 -1.99
N ALA A 49 -12.34 -10.44 -0.76
CA ALA A 49 -11.61 -10.80 0.44
C ALA A 49 -11.53 -12.33 0.68
N ASP A 50 -12.33 -13.15 -0.01
CA ASP A 50 -12.23 -14.60 0.08
C ASP A 50 -11.04 -15.17 -0.71
N ALA A 51 -10.46 -14.40 -1.64
CA ALA A 51 -9.19 -14.76 -2.28
C ALA A 51 -7.98 -14.58 -1.36
N LEU A 52 -8.14 -13.91 -0.20
CA LEU A 52 -7.04 -13.66 0.72
C LEU A 52 -6.47 -14.97 1.29
N SER A 53 -5.15 -14.99 1.45
CA SER A 53 -4.44 -16.06 2.15
C SER A 53 -4.98 -16.24 3.56
N LYS A 54 -4.78 -17.41 4.16
CA LYS A 54 -5.27 -17.69 5.52
C LYS A 54 -4.84 -16.61 6.52
N MET A 55 -3.60 -16.13 6.43
CA MET A 55 -3.07 -15.11 7.35
C MET A 55 -3.67 -13.73 7.09
N ASP A 56 -3.74 -13.29 5.83
CA ASP A 56 -4.37 -12.01 5.47
C ASP A 56 -5.87 -12.00 5.82
N LYS A 57 -6.55 -13.12 5.61
CA LYS A 57 -7.96 -13.30 5.97
C LYS A 57 -8.18 -13.23 7.49
N THR A 58 -7.29 -13.80 8.29
CA THR A 58 -7.36 -13.69 9.76
C THR A 58 -7.17 -12.24 10.21
N ARG A 59 -6.21 -11.50 9.63
CA ARG A 59 -6.01 -10.07 9.94
C ARG A 59 -7.22 -9.23 9.56
N TYR A 60 -7.77 -9.46 8.37
CA TYR A 60 -8.98 -8.79 7.91
C TYR A 60 -10.18 -9.09 8.82
N ARG A 61 -10.36 -10.34 9.26
CA ARG A 61 -11.42 -10.71 10.22
C ARG A 61 -11.26 -10.01 11.57
N ALA A 62 -10.05 -9.90 12.10
CA ALA A 62 -9.81 -9.17 13.35
C ALA A 62 -10.20 -7.69 13.23
N LEU A 63 -9.97 -7.07 12.06
CA LEU A 63 -10.44 -5.71 11.77
C LEU A 63 -11.96 -5.62 11.69
N LEU A 64 -12.64 -6.58 11.04
CA LEU A 64 -14.10 -6.63 11.00
C LEU A 64 -14.72 -6.81 12.40
N GLU A 65 -14.13 -7.68 13.21
CA GLU A 65 -14.55 -7.90 14.60
C GLU A 65 -14.39 -6.61 15.41
N ALA A 66 -13.24 -5.95 15.32
CA ALA A 66 -13.01 -4.65 15.96
C ALA A 66 -14.01 -3.59 15.49
N ASN A 67 -14.31 -3.56 14.18
CA ASN A 67 -15.26 -2.61 13.59
C ASN A 67 -16.70 -2.83 14.08
N SER A 68 -17.06 -4.04 14.49
CA SER A 68 -18.38 -4.32 15.09
C SER A 68 -18.51 -3.87 16.54
N LEU A 69 -17.38 -3.52 17.18
CA LEU A 69 -17.32 -3.02 18.56
C LEU A 69 -17.28 -1.48 18.63
N VAL A 70 -17.15 -0.78 17.50
CA VAL A 70 -17.14 0.68 17.46
C VAL A 70 -18.53 1.25 17.13
N PRO A 71 -18.85 2.48 17.55
CA PRO A 71 -20.07 3.16 17.13
C PRO A 71 -20.18 3.25 15.60
N GLU A 72 -21.40 3.21 15.07
CA GLU A 72 -21.65 3.17 13.61
C GLU A 72 -21.06 4.38 12.87
N ASP A 73 -21.07 5.56 13.49
CA ASP A 73 -20.46 6.79 12.98
C ASP A 73 -18.93 6.74 12.92
N LYS A 74 -18.31 5.80 13.63
CA LYS A 74 -16.86 5.54 13.65
C LYS A 74 -16.46 4.25 12.95
N ALA A 75 -17.43 3.49 12.44
CA ALA A 75 -17.17 2.24 11.75
C ALA A 75 -16.49 2.52 10.40
N LEU A 76 -15.36 1.86 10.17
CA LEU A 76 -14.57 2.04 8.96
C LEU A 76 -15.12 1.18 7.81
N VAL A 77 -14.97 1.70 6.59
CA VAL A 77 -15.24 0.95 5.36
C VAL A 77 -13.92 0.46 4.78
N PHE A 78 -13.84 -0.85 4.55
CA PHE A 78 -12.63 -1.47 4.01
C PHE A 78 -12.70 -1.62 2.48
N TYR A 79 -11.53 -1.47 1.85
CA TYR A 79 -11.33 -1.64 0.41
C TYR A 79 -10.06 -2.44 0.14
N ILE A 80 -9.96 -3.06 -1.03
CA ILE A 80 -8.74 -3.73 -1.50
C ILE A 80 -8.10 -2.82 -2.54
N ALA A 81 -6.82 -2.49 -2.35
CA ALA A 81 -6.04 -1.68 -3.27
C ALA A 81 -4.91 -2.52 -3.90
N GLN A 82 -4.84 -2.53 -5.22
CA GLN A 82 -3.73 -3.13 -5.96
C GLN A 82 -2.80 -2.02 -6.46
N LEU A 83 -1.63 -1.91 -5.85
CA LEU A 83 -0.58 -1.02 -6.31
C LEU A 83 0.22 -1.69 -7.45
N SER A 84 0.11 -1.14 -8.65
CA SER A 84 0.89 -1.56 -9.82
C SER A 84 1.99 -0.53 -10.11
N ARG A 85 3.22 -1.02 -10.30
CA ARG A 85 4.38 -0.19 -10.60
C ARG A 85 4.99 -0.62 -11.93
N ALA A 86 4.81 0.20 -12.95
CA ALA A 86 5.47 0.01 -14.23
C ALA A 86 6.76 0.84 -14.27
N VAL A 87 7.90 0.16 -14.38
CA VAL A 87 9.20 0.79 -14.64
C VAL A 87 9.59 0.44 -16.07
N GLN A 88 9.56 1.41 -16.98
CA GLN A 88 10.10 1.20 -18.31
C GLN A 88 11.63 1.34 -18.24
N GLN A 89 12.34 0.23 -18.46
CA GLN A 89 13.78 0.29 -18.66
C GLN A 89 14.07 0.79 -20.07
N ALA A 90 14.87 1.84 -20.15
CA ALA A 90 15.01 2.62 -21.36
C ALA A 90 15.85 1.97 -22.49
N HIS A 91 16.46 0.79 -22.30
CA HIS A 91 17.12 0.07 -23.40
C HIS A 91 17.08 -1.46 -23.29
N LYS A 92 16.86 -2.12 -24.43
CA LYS A 92 16.93 -3.58 -24.62
C LYS A 92 18.31 -4.09 -25.04
N ASP A 93 19.32 -3.21 -25.16
CA ASP A 93 20.67 -3.59 -25.59
C ASP A 93 21.56 -3.95 -24.38
N PRO A 94 22.03 -5.20 -24.26
CA PRO A 94 22.91 -5.64 -23.17
C PRO A 94 24.30 -4.98 -23.16
N LYS A 95 24.69 -4.23 -24.21
CA LYS A 95 25.94 -3.44 -24.26
C LYS A 95 25.78 -1.99 -23.82
N TRP A 96 24.57 -1.58 -23.45
CA TRP A 96 24.26 -0.22 -23.04
C TRP A 96 24.98 0.15 -21.73
N LYS A 97 25.69 1.29 -21.73
CA LYS A 97 26.42 1.78 -20.55
C LYS A 97 25.59 2.85 -19.84
N ALA A 98 25.39 2.70 -18.53
CA ALA A 98 24.62 3.62 -17.68
C ALA A 98 25.01 5.11 -17.81
N LYS A 99 26.27 5.40 -18.18
CA LYS A 99 26.76 6.78 -18.43
C LYS A 99 26.05 7.53 -19.56
N TYR A 100 25.28 6.85 -20.41
CA TYR A 100 24.49 7.45 -21.49
C TYR A 100 23.01 7.70 -21.10
N ALA A 101 22.62 7.33 -19.88
CA ALA A 101 21.23 7.42 -19.41
C ALA A 101 20.88 8.75 -18.71
N PHE A 102 21.76 9.75 -18.74
CA PHE A 102 21.57 11.01 -18.00
C PHE A 102 20.42 11.90 -18.50
N TRP A 103 19.88 11.63 -19.71
CA TRP A 103 18.67 12.25 -20.24
C TRP A 103 17.46 11.31 -20.28
N GLN A 104 17.60 10.08 -19.78
CA GLN A 104 16.49 9.13 -19.82
C GLN A 104 15.59 9.39 -18.63
N ASP A 105 14.53 10.13 -18.90
CA ASP A 105 13.36 10.20 -18.05
C ASP A 105 12.89 8.76 -17.80
N TYR A 106 13.13 8.28 -16.58
CA TYR A 106 12.53 7.04 -16.14
C TYR A 106 11.03 7.27 -16.04
N ASP A 107 10.30 6.83 -17.05
CA ASP A 107 8.85 6.82 -17.04
C ASP A 107 8.37 5.79 -16.02
N ARG A 108 8.27 6.25 -14.76
CA ARG A 108 7.66 5.50 -13.67
C ARG A 108 6.17 5.82 -13.64
N LYS A 109 5.36 4.83 -14.01
CA LYS A 109 3.90 4.91 -13.89
C LYS A 109 3.47 4.04 -12.72
N ASP A 110 3.11 4.71 -11.63
CA ASP A 110 2.48 4.07 -10.49
C ASP A 110 0.95 4.25 -10.63
N SER A 111 0.22 3.15 -10.53
CA SER A 111 -1.24 3.15 -10.55
C SER A 111 -1.80 2.33 -9.41
N VAL A 112 -2.95 2.73 -8.90
CA VAL A 112 -3.69 1.99 -7.88
C VAL A 112 -5.06 1.63 -8.45
N SER A 113 -5.36 0.34 -8.46
CA SER A 113 -6.70 -0.17 -8.76
C SER A 113 -7.44 -0.44 -7.46
N TRP A 114 -8.65 0.09 -7.32
CA TRP A 114 -9.47 -0.06 -6.12
C TRP A 114 -10.61 -1.06 -6.35
N TYR A 115 -10.82 -1.92 -5.36
CA TYR A 115 -11.87 -2.94 -5.35
C TYR A 115 -12.65 -2.90 -4.03
N SER A 116 -13.94 -3.24 -4.09
CA SER A 116 -14.69 -3.57 -2.89
C SER A 116 -14.17 -4.86 -2.26
N VAL A 117 -14.52 -5.11 -1.01
CA VAL A 117 -14.22 -6.39 -0.34
C VAL A 117 -14.92 -7.59 -0.96
N ASP A 118 -15.92 -7.38 -1.83
CA ASP A 118 -16.58 -8.42 -2.62
C ASP A 118 -15.96 -8.60 -4.02
N GLY A 119 -14.94 -7.80 -4.37
CA GLY A 119 -14.23 -7.88 -5.64
C GLY A 119 -14.72 -6.92 -6.73
N LYS A 120 -15.71 -6.06 -6.46
CA LYS A 120 -16.18 -5.08 -7.44
C LYS A 120 -15.11 -4.02 -7.69
N LYS A 121 -14.61 -3.92 -8.92
CA LYS A 121 -13.67 -2.87 -9.34
C LYS A 121 -14.36 -1.49 -9.35
N TYR A 122 -13.76 -0.51 -8.68
CA TYR A 122 -14.23 0.88 -8.67
C TYR A 122 -13.51 1.75 -9.70
N GLY A 123 -12.27 1.42 -10.06
CA GLY A 123 -11.50 2.12 -11.08
C GLY A 123 -10.01 2.18 -10.75
N ASP A 124 -9.27 2.83 -11.65
CA ASP A 124 -7.82 2.99 -11.55
C ASP A 124 -7.49 4.47 -11.33
N ALA A 125 -6.70 4.77 -10.31
CA ALA A 125 -6.07 6.07 -10.12
C ALA A 125 -4.62 5.99 -10.60
N VAL A 126 -4.24 6.83 -11.57
CA VAL A 126 -2.88 6.89 -12.12
C VAL A 126 -2.21 8.16 -11.64
N ARG A 127 -1.03 8.05 -11.03
CA ARG A 127 -0.19 9.20 -10.74
C ARG A 127 1.09 9.08 -11.57
N THR A 128 1.21 9.91 -12.59
CA THR A 128 2.49 10.11 -13.28
C THR A 128 3.38 10.94 -12.35
N MET A 129 4.43 10.34 -11.80
CA MET A 129 5.43 11.06 -11.03
C MET A 129 6.64 11.31 -11.93
N TYR A 130 6.90 12.57 -12.24
CA TYR A 130 8.19 12.98 -12.80
C TYR A 130 9.23 12.89 -11.68
N VAL A 131 10.23 12.02 -11.84
CA VAL A 131 11.35 11.96 -10.90
C VAL A 131 12.25 13.15 -11.21
N ASN A 132 12.16 14.22 -10.42
CA ASN A 132 13.26 15.18 -10.35
C ASN A 132 14.42 14.47 -9.66
N THR A 133 15.48 14.16 -10.40
CA THR A 133 16.74 13.76 -9.80
C THR A 133 17.23 14.94 -8.97
N ASN A 134 17.42 14.72 -7.67
CA ASN A 134 18.18 15.67 -6.86
C ASN A 134 19.59 15.71 -7.45
N ASP A 135 19.91 16.77 -8.19
CA ASP A 135 21.28 17.08 -8.56
C ASP A 135 22.07 17.28 -7.26
N SER A 136 22.81 16.25 -6.85
CA SER A 136 23.89 16.45 -5.90
C SER A 136 24.85 17.47 -6.51
N PRO A 137 25.18 18.56 -5.80
CA PRO A 137 26.04 19.59 -6.36
C PRO A 137 27.37 18.95 -6.74
N SER A 138 27.75 19.14 -8.00
CA SER A 138 29.06 18.75 -8.52
C SER A 138 30.15 19.32 -7.61
N GLU A 139 30.96 18.45 -7.01
CA GLU A 139 32.24 18.87 -6.44
C GLU A 139 33.12 19.41 -7.57
N THR A 140 33.04 20.72 -7.79
CA THR A 140 34.05 21.48 -8.49
C THR A 140 35.21 21.73 -7.56
N ALA A 141 36.40 21.30 -7.96
CA ALA A 141 37.74 21.90 -7.74
C ALA A 141 38.76 20.87 -7.23
N LYS A 142 40.04 20.87 -7.63
CA LYS A 142 40.81 21.58 -8.65
C LYS A 142 42.10 20.77 -8.77
N THR A 143 42.63 20.69 -9.99
CA THR A 143 44.01 20.31 -10.29
C THR A 143 44.97 21.27 -9.56
N GLU A 144 45.97 20.74 -8.89
CA GLU A 144 47.33 21.28 -8.84
C GLU A 144 48.32 20.13 -9.03
#